data_AF-A0A929Y4B8-F1
#
_entry.id   AF-A0A929Y4B8-F1
#
_cell.length_a   1.000
_cell.length_b   1.000
_cell.length_c   1.000
_cell.angle_alpha   90.00
_cell.angle_beta   90.00
_cell.angle_gamma   90.00
#
_symmetry.space_group_name_H-M   'P 1'
#
loop_
_entity.id
_entity.type
_entity.pdbx_description
1 polymer ?
#
loop_
_entity_poly.entity_id
_entity_poly.type
_entity_poly.pdbx_seq_one_letter_code
_entity_poly.pdbx_strand_id
1 'polypeptide(L)'
;MPNRITGLQSGLDTESLITSMVSRYQQKVDKLTEMQKKHTWKQNVWKEINKQVLSFYNDTLGKMKYTGAYRIKKTFVSNANAASVVTGENAMNGVHKMKITSIASNSYMTGGGITDASGTSFAAKKDTKLSDLGFSGIQNLKIRIGGAPEEEILLDEEDTLEMVASKLRGVKTADGRSVSANFDGNNGRFYIASDKTGASSDFTLSSNNMQFLDSLGISPAKRTKYDAGEDASIILDGVTYTSSQNTFEINDLVITTNEVTSGEITLNTQSDTTGMYNNIKDLFKKYNEVVNKLDQMYAAEDGSKYKMLTEDDKKAMSENEVKEWEDKIKDSMLRRDITLQLTLSELTGIMMQRIKVQTKEGEKELHLSQFGINTMDSRLVKKNEWHAYHIDGDEEEDIVKTNENLLKKMIASDPDATAEFFRNLSINLADGLYKLMGSTDYSSSYTLYEDKLMASQYSSYSSKIYEATKLLNAKQDNYYKKFARMEKAMAQLNSTQNQLAGYFNTK
;
A
#
# COMPACT_ATOMS: atom_id res chain seq x y z
N MET A 1 8.56 -38.44 -23.46
CA MET A 1 9.27 -39.73 -23.51
C MET A 1 8.73 -40.49 -24.72
N PRO A 2 9.56 -41.11 -25.58
CA PRO A 2 9.07 -41.94 -26.67
C PRO A 2 8.33 -43.15 -26.09
N ASN A 3 7.22 -43.59 -26.70
CA ASN A 3 6.47 -44.79 -26.28
C ASN A 3 7.37 -46.03 -26.38
N ARG A 4 7.78 -46.57 -25.23
CA ARG A 4 8.65 -47.75 -25.09
C ARG A 4 7.78 -48.96 -24.76
N ILE A 5 7.08 -49.51 -25.73
CA ILE A 5 6.21 -50.68 -25.51
C ILE A 5 7.08 -51.95 -25.42
N THR A 6 7.31 -52.44 -24.19
CA THR A 6 7.88 -53.78 -23.91
C THR A 6 6.81 -54.69 -23.29
N GLY A 7 6.94 -56.01 -23.41
CA GLY A 7 5.99 -56.98 -22.83
C GLY A 7 4.99 -57.63 -23.81
N LEU A 8 5.01 -57.24 -25.09
CA LEU A 8 4.10 -57.79 -26.11
C LEU A 8 4.31 -59.27 -26.42
N GLN A 9 5.52 -59.82 -26.22
CA GLN A 9 5.80 -61.24 -26.50
C GLN A 9 5.80 -62.13 -25.27
N SER A 10 6.12 -61.58 -24.11
CA SER A 10 6.10 -62.31 -22.84
C SER A 10 4.73 -62.38 -22.17
N GLY A 11 3.85 -61.42 -22.45
CA GLY A 11 2.65 -61.18 -21.65
C GLY A 11 2.94 -60.63 -20.25
N LEU A 12 4.18 -60.24 -19.94
CA LEU A 12 4.57 -59.65 -18.67
C LEU A 12 4.28 -58.14 -18.66
N ASP A 13 3.77 -57.65 -17.53
CA ASP A 13 3.71 -56.23 -17.24
C ASP A 13 5.11 -55.70 -16.90
N THR A 14 5.90 -55.48 -17.95
CA THR A 14 7.28 -55.02 -17.84
C THR A 14 7.38 -53.63 -17.22
N GLU A 15 6.36 -52.78 -17.36
CA GLU A 15 6.34 -51.43 -16.77
C GLU A 15 6.20 -51.50 -15.25
N SER A 16 5.29 -52.33 -14.73
CA SER A 16 5.13 -52.55 -13.28
C SER A 16 6.38 -53.20 -12.66
N LEU A 17 7.00 -54.15 -13.36
CA LEU A 17 8.24 -54.78 -12.91
C LEU A 17 9.41 -53.79 -12.88
N ILE A 18 9.60 -52.99 -13.93
CA ILE A 18 10.66 -51.97 -13.97
C ILE A 18 10.43 -50.93 -12.88
N THR A 19 9.20 -50.44 -12.71
CA THR A 19 8.81 -49.52 -11.62
C THR A 19 9.18 -50.10 -10.26
N SER A 20 8.85 -51.38 -10.03
CA SER A 20 9.21 -52.09 -8.79
C SER A 20 10.73 -52.20 -8.59
N MET A 21 11.48 -52.50 -9.66
CA MET A 21 12.95 -52.62 -9.63
C MET A 21 13.67 -51.29 -9.37
N VAL A 22 13.08 -50.16 -9.75
CA VAL A 22 13.67 -48.83 -9.53
C VAL A 22 13.08 -48.08 -8.33
N SER A 23 12.09 -48.66 -7.64
CA SER A 23 11.37 -48.07 -6.50
C SER A 23 12.26 -47.42 -5.45
N ARG A 24 13.38 -48.06 -5.05
CA ARG A 24 14.32 -47.47 -4.07
C ARG A 24 15.01 -46.20 -4.57
N TYR A 25 15.27 -46.09 -5.88
CA TYR A 25 15.85 -44.89 -6.47
C TYR A 25 14.82 -43.77 -6.56
N GLN A 26 13.57 -44.11 -6.89
CA GLN A 26 12.45 -43.17 -6.87
C GLN A 26 12.22 -42.62 -5.46
N GLN A 27 12.17 -43.49 -4.42
CA GLN A 27 12.05 -43.08 -3.02
C GLN A 27 13.15 -42.09 -2.59
N LYS A 28 14.38 -42.25 -3.10
CA LYS A 28 15.48 -41.30 -2.83
C LYS A 28 15.21 -39.94 -3.46
N VAL A 29 14.73 -39.89 -4.70
CA VAL A 29 14.35 -38.65 -5.39
C VAL A 29 13.20 -37.97 -4.64
N ASP A 30 12.16 -38.73 -4.27
CA ASP A 30 10.99 -38.21 -3.56
C ASP A 30 11.39 -37.60 -2.21
N LYS A 31 12.22 -38.30 -1.44
CA LYS A 31 12.71 -37.82 -0.14
C LYS A 31 13.51 -36.52 -0.27
N LEU A 32 14.37 -36.41 -1.29
CA LEU A 32 15.16 -35.18 -1.52
C LEU A 32 14.26 -34.02 -1.96
N THR A 33 13.27 -34.29 -2.81
CA THR A 33 12.26 -33.31 -3.24
C THR A 33 11.42 -32.83 -2.06
N GLU A 34 11.00 -33.72 -1.17
CA GLU A 34 10.28 -33.38 0.06
C GLU A 34 11.14 -32.49 0.97
N MET A 35 12.41 -32.86 1.18
CA MET A 35 13.34 -32.03 1.98
C MET A 35 13.53 -30.64 1.39
N GLN A 36 13.67 -30.53 0.07
CA GLN A 36 13.75 -29.23 -0.61
C GLN A 36 12.47 -28.41 -0.41
N LYS A 37 11.30 -29.03 -0.55
CA LYS A 37 10.00 -28.35 -0.37
C LYS A 37 9.83 -27.86 1.07
N LYS A 38 10.19 -28.68 2.08
CA LYS A 38 10.20 -28.26 3.50
C LYS A 38 11.15 -27.09 3.73
N HIS A 39 12.32 -27.12 3.12
CA HIS A 39 13.29 -26.03 3.20
C HIS A 39 12.74 -24.72 2.62
N THR A 40 12.10 -24.77 1.45
CA THR A 40 11.42 -23.62 0.85
C THR A 40 10.31 -23.08 1.74
N TRP A 41 9.50 -23.95 2.35
CA TRP A 41 8.47 -23.52 3.30
C TRP A 41 9.07 -22.84 4.53
N LYS A 42 10.14 -23.39 5.11
CA LYS A 42 10.84 -22.76 6.24
C LYS A 42 11.37 -21.38 5.85
N GLN A 43 11.94 -21.25 4.66
CA GLN A 43 12.40 -19.97 4.12
C GLN A 43 11.24 -18.96 3.98
N ASN A 44 10.08 -19.39 3.50
CA ASN A 44 8.92 -18.51 3.36
C ASN A 44 8.37 -18.06 4.72
N VAL A 45 8.30 -18.95 5.71
CA VAL A 45 7.91 -18.58 7.08
C VAL A 45 8.86 -17.51 7.64
N TRP A 46 10.16 -17.68 7.43
CA TRP A 46 11.15 -16.69 7.83
C TRP A 46 11.03 -15.35 7.09
N LYS A 47 10.73 -15.36 5.78
CA LYS A 47 10.49 -14.13 5.01
C LYS A 47 9.30 -13.34 5.56
N GLU A 48 8.21 -14.01 5.92
CA GLU A 48 7.04 -13.35 6.51
C GLU A 48 7.35 -12.74 7.87
N ILE A 49 8.10 -13.44 8.74
CA ILE A 49 8.54 -12.89 10.02
C ILE A 49 9.46 -11.68 9.80
N ASN A 50 10.43 -11.80 8.89
CA ASN A 50 11.36 -10.71 8.58
C ASN A 50 10.61 -9.47 8.07
N LYS A 51 9.58 -9.66 7.23
CA LYS A 51 8.74 -8.57 6.73
C LYS A 51 8.04 -7.83 7.87
N GLN A 52 7.50 -8.55 8.86
CA GLN A 52 6.86 -7.93 10.02
C GLN A 52 7.86 -7.17 10.88
N VAL A 53 9.01 -7.76 11.17
CA VAL A 53 10.10 -7.10 11.93
C VAL A 53 10.60 -5.86 11.20
N LEU A 54 10.77 -5.91 9.87
CA LEU A 54 11.17 -4.76 9.07
C LEU A 54 10.11 -3.66 9.02
N SER A 55 8.83 -3.99 8.98
CA SER A 55 7.77 -2.98 9.05
C SER A 55 7.78 -2.28 10.41
N PHE A 56 7.96 -3.02 11.50
CA PHE A 56 8.14 -2.43 12.82
C PHE A 56 9.38 -1.53 12.87
N TYR A 57 10.52 -2.00 12.36
CA TYR A 57 11.78 -1.24 12.33
C TYR A 57 11.71 0.03 11.45
N ASN A 58 11.27 -0.08 10.20
CA ASN A 58 11.27 1.02 9.24
C ASN A 58 10.10 1.98 9.44
N ASP A 59 8.89 1.45 9.64
CA ASP A 59 7.67 2.26 9.60
C ASP A 59 7.35 2.80 10.99
N THR A 60 7.40 1.94 12.02
CA THR A 60 7.04 2.33 13.39
C THR A 60 8.22 3.01 14.09
N LEU A 61 9.32 2.30 14.30
CA LEU A 61 10.50 2.83 15.00
C LEU A 61 11.19 3.94 14.20
N GLY A 62 11.16 3.85 12.86
CA GLY A 62 11.65 4.90 11.98
C GLY A 62 10.98 6.25 12.20
N LYS A 63 9.69 6.28 12.59
CA LYS A 63 8.97 7.48 13.03
C LYS A 63 9.23 7.79 14.51
N MET A 64 9.05 6.81 15.38
CA MET A 64 9.02 6.97 16.83
C MET A 64 10.38 7.31 17.46
N LYS A 65 11.48 7.14 16.74
CA LYS A 65 12.82 7.60 17.18
C LYS A 65 13.03 9.12 17.06
N TYR A 66 12.11 9.85 16.42
CA TYR A 66 12.19 11.30 16.26
C TYR A 66 11.23 12.04 17.19
N THR A 67 11.62 13.25 17.60
CA THR A 67 10.83 14.08 18.52
C THR A 67 9.47 14.52 17.94
N GLY A 68 9.38 14.69 16.61
CA GLY A 68 8.14 15.07 15.93
C GLY A 68 6.99 14.08 16.16
N ALA A 69 7.31 12.80 16.40
CA ALA A 69 6.30 11.79 16.74
C ALA A 69 5.60 12.05 18.09
N TYR A 70 6.17 12.87 18.96
CA TYR A 70 5.61 13.15 20.28
C TYR A 70 5.22 14.62 20.43
N ARG A 71 5.93 15.55 19.79
CA ARG A 71 5.65 16.99 19.85
C ARG A 71 4.59 17.41 18.86
N ILE A 72 3.42 16.78 18.95
CA ILE A 72 2.29 17.05 18.06
C ILE A 72 1.57 18.30 18.55
N LYS A 73 1.18 19.15 17.60
CA LYS A 73 0.37 20.34 17.84
C LYS A 73 -0.99 20.18 17.18
N LYS A 74 -2.00 20.80 17.76
CA LYS A 74 -3.35 20.83 17.21
C LYS A 74 -3.98 22.19 17.40
N THR A 75 -4.63 22.68 16.36
CA THR A 75 -5.39 23.92 16.37
C THR A 75 -6.89 23.61 16.40
N PHE A 76 -7.60 24.20 17.37
CA PHE A 76 -9.06 24.16 17.43
C PHE A 76 -9.63 25.43 16.80
N VAL A 77 -10.59 25.26 15.90
CA VAL A 77 -11.30 26.35 15.23
C VAL A 77 -12.68 26.49 15.88
N SER A 78 -13.05 27.69 16.32
CA SER A 78 -14.36 27.89 16.98
C SER A 78 -15.56 27.75 16.03
N ASN A 79 -15.35 27.85 14.72
CA ASN A 79 -16.33 27.50 13.68
C ASN A 79 -15.67 26.62 12.61
N ALA A 80 -15.88 25.31 12.72
CA ALA A 80 -15.31 24.32 11.80
C ALA A 80 -15.96 24.30 10.41
N ASN A 81 -17.15 24.91 10.24
CA ASN A 81 -17.73 25.09 8.90
C ASN A 81 -16.96 26.17 8.13
N ALA A 82 -16.53 27.22 8.83
CA ALA A 82 -15.81 28.35 8.23
C ALA A 82 -14.37 28.06 7.85
N ALA A 83 -13.65 27.32 8.69
CA ALA A 83 -12.26 26.98 8.40
C ALA A 83 -11.83 25.66 9.02
N SER A 84 -10.83 25.04 8.39
CA SER A 84 -10.04 23.95 8.94
C SER A 84 -8.57 24.36 8.97
N VAL A 85 -7.80 23.74 9.87
CA VAL A 85 -6.38 24.06 10.06
C VAL A 85 -5.58 22.77 10.15
N VAL A 86 -4.58 22.62 9.29
CA VAL A 86 -3.48 21.67 9.48
C VAL A 86 -2.38 22.39 10.27
N THR A 87 -1.97 21.81 11.38
CA THR A 87 -1.03 22.43 12.32
C THR A 87 0.34 21.79 12.17
N GLY A 88 1.35 22.58 11.82
CA GLY A 88 2.73 22.14 11.74
C GLY A 88 3.38 21.94 13.11
N GLU A 89 4.51 21.22 13.13
CA GLU A 89 5.20 20.83 14.36
C GLU A 89 5.74 22.03 15.18
N ASN A 90 6.10 23.11 14.48
CA ASN A 90 6.66 24.33 15.07
C ASN A 90 5.60 25.41 15.31
N ALA A 91 4.32 25.13 15.05
CA ALA A 91 3.24 26.08 15.31
C ALA A 91 3.25 26.52 16.78
N MET A 92 3.17 27.83 16.99
CA MET A 92 3.20 28.42 18.32
C MET A 92 1.92 28.07 19.08
N ASN A 93 2.06 27.68 20.36
CA ASN A 93 0.90 27.57 21.23
C ASN A 93 0.34 28.98 21.47
N GLY A 94 -0.96 29.15 21.28
CA GLY A 94 -1.57 30.47 21.35
C GLY A 94 -3.03 30.48 20.89
N VAL A 95 -3.69 31.60 21.19
CA VAL A 95 -5.06 31.87 20.77
C VAL A 95 -5.01 33.05 19.81
N HIS A 96 -5.46 32.85 18.58
CA HIS A 96 -5.50 33.84 17.52
C HIS A 96 -6.95 34.15 17.14
N LYS A 97 -7.21 35.38 16.71
CA LYS A 97 -8.50 35.84 16.20
C LYS A 97 -8.46 35.97 14.70
N MET A 98 -9.40 35.33 14.02
CA MET A 98 -9.49 35.34 12.56
C MET A 98 -10.87 35.77 12.09
N LYS A 99 -10.95 36.61 11.06
CA LYS A 99 -12.18 36.88 10.31
C LYS A 99 -11.95 36.57 8.84
N ILE A 100 -12.80 35.74 8.26
CA ILE A 100 -12.81 35.47 6.82
C ILE A 100 -13.71 36.51 6.17
N THR A 101 -13.13 37.30 5.25
CA THR A 101 -13.81 38.43 4.62
C THR A 101 -14.23 38.15 3.18
N SER A 102 -13.48 37.32 2.46
CA SER A 102 -13.84 36.80 1.14
C SER A 102 -13.29 35.39 0.94
N ILE A 103 -13.92 34.64 0.05
CA ILE A 103 -13.51 33.29 -0.38
C ILE A 103 -13.07 33.41 -1.83
N ALA A 104 -11.96 32.76 -2.18
CA ALA A 104 -11.47 32.73 -3.54
C ALA A 104 -12.48 32.03 -4.44
N SER A 105 -12.87 32.70 -5.52
CA SER A 105 -13.79 32.20 -6.53
C SER A 105 -13.10 32.16 -7.89
N ASN A 106 -13.56 31.28 -8.77
CA ASN A 106 -13.14 31.28 -10.15
C ASN A 106 -13.98 32.27 -10.95
N SER A 107 -13.42 32.79 -12.04
CA SER A 107 -14.23 33.52 -13.01
C SER A 107 -15.22 32.57 -13.65
N TYR A 108 -16.46 33.03 -13.81
CA TYR A 108 -17.54 32.21 -14.33
C TYR A 108 -18.43 33.02 -15.26
N MET A 109 -18.69 32.48 -16.44
CA MET A 109 -19.54 33.07 -17.46
C MET A 109 -20.68 32.13 -17.84
N THR A 110 -21.89 32.68 -17.86
CA THR A 110 -23.05 32.07 -18.52
C THR A 110 -23.35 32.86 -19.78
N GLY A 111 -23.21 32.21 -20.93
CA GLY A 111 -23.52 32.77 -22.24
C GLY A 111 -25.01 33.09 -22.42
N GLY A 112 -25.28 33.96 -23.38
CA GLY A 112 -26.61 34.19 -23.94
C GLY A 112 -27.07 33.04 -24.82
N GLY A 113 -28.32 33.12 -25.30
CA GLY A 113 -28.85 32.16 -26.28
C GLY A 113 -28.16 32.32 -27.64
N ILE A 114 -28.01 31.22 -28.37
CA ILE A 114 -27.42 31.25 -29.71
C ILE A 114 -28.32 31.97 -30.71
N THR A 115 -27.72 32.80 -31.55
CA THR A 115 -28.35 33.35 -32.75
C THR A 115 -27.57 32.93 -33.99
N ASP A 116 -28.21 32.98 -35.15
CA ASP A 116 -27.50 32.92 -36.43
C ASP A 116 -26.70 34.20 -36.68
N ALA A 117 -25.99 34.26 -37.81
CA ALA A 117 -25.17 35.39 -38.24
C ALA A 117 -25.99 36.65 -38.57
N SER A 118 -27.32 36.54 -38.70
CA SER A 118 -28.24 37.68 -38.85
C SER A 118 -28.72 38.24 -37.51
N GLY A 119 -28.40 37.57 -36.39
CA GLY A 119 -28.87 37.92 -35.05
C GLY A 119 -30.24 37.33 -34.70
N THR A 120 -30.76 36.39 -35.50
CA THR A 120 -32.04 35.71 -35.23
C THR A 120 -31.82 34.52 -34.30
N SER A 121 -32.66 34.37 -33.27
CA SER A 121 -32.57 33.25 -32.31
C SER A 121 -32.53 31.90 -33.02
N PHE A 122 -31.60 31.04 -32.62
CA PHE A 122 -31.37 29.73 -33.23
C PHE A 122 -31.39 28.62 -32.17
N ALA A 123 -32.16 27.56 -32.41
CA ALA A 123 -32.31 26.43 -31.48
C ALA A 123 -31.14 25.44 -31.59
N ALA A 124 -29.94 25.89 -31.21
CA ALA A 124 -28.71 25.15 -31.44
C ALA A 124 -28.54 23.91 -30.52
N LYS A 125 -27.90 22.88 -31.05
CA LYS A 125 -27.48 21.65 -30.38
C LYS A 125 -25.96 21.52 -30.40
N LYS A 126 -25.42 20.51 -29.69
CA LYS A 126 -23.97 20.30 -29.56
C LYS A 126 -23.28 20.06 -30.92
N ASP A 127 -24.00 19.42 -31.84
CA ASP A 127 -23.58 19.06 -33.19
C ASP A 127 -23.92 20.12 -34.25
N THR A 128 -24.61 21.21 -33.89
CA THR A 128 -24.81 22.36 -34.77
C THR A 128 -23.45 22.92 -35.18
N LYS A 129 -23.23 23.04 -36.49
CA LYS A 129 -22.00 23.57 -37.08
C LYS A 129 -22.03 25.08 -37.15
N LEU A 130 -20.86 25.72 -37.26
CA LEU A 130 -20.79 27.16 -37.49
C LEU A 130 -21.42 27.57 -38.83
N SER A 131 -21.35 26.71 -39.85
CA SER A 131 -22.07 26.87 -41.13
C SER A 131 -23.60 26.88 -40.97
N ASP A 132 -24.17 26.10 -40.05
CA ASP A 132 -25.62 26.10 -39.77
C ASP A 132 -26.08 27.44 -39.18
N LEU A 133 -25.18 28.15 -38.50
CA LEU A 133 -25.42 29.50 -37.98
C LEU A 133 -25.14 30.58 -39.03
N GLY A 134 -24.73 30.23 -40.25
CA GLY A 134 -24.44 31.18 -41.32
C GLY A 134 -23.04 31.79 -41.30
N PHE A 135 -22.09 31.22 -40.54
CA PHE A 135 -20.68 31.61 -40.61
C PHE A 135 -19.94 30.75 -41.62
N SER A 136 -19.23 31.38 -42.56
CA SER A 136 -18.37 30.72 -43.54
C SER A 136 -16.90 31.13 -43.36
N GLY A 137 -15.99 30.28 -43.85
CA GLY A 137 -14.55 30.49 -43.68
C GLY A 137 -14.08 30.42 -42.23
N ILE A 138 -12.84 30.85 -41.96
CA ILE A 138 -12.22 30.74 -40.64
C ILE A 138 -12.65 31.91 -39.75
N GLN A 139 -13.26 31.60 -38.60
CA GLN A 139 -13.52 32.53 -37.51
C GLN A 139 -12.35 32.50 -36.50
N ASN A 140 -11.94 33.67 -36.00
CA ASN A 140 -10.85 33.79 -35.03
C ASN A 140 -11.39 34.19 -33.66
N LEU A 141 -11.56 33.19 -32.79
CA LEU A 141 -11.87 33.39 -31.38
C LEU A 141 -10.57 33.58 -30.61
N LYS A 142 -10.46 34.63 -29.80
CA LYS A 142 -9.31 34.88 -28.96
C LYS A 142 -9.67 34.75 -27.51
N ILE A 143 -8.78 34.17 -26.73
CA ILE A 143 -8.92 34.08 -25.27
C ILE A 143 -7.66 34.59 -24.60
N ARG A 144 -7.83 35.41 -23.57
CA ARG A 144 -6.78 35.73 -22.61
C ARG A 144 -7.15 35.10 -21.28
N ILE A 145 -6.21 34.43 -20.63
CA ILE A 145 -6.42 33.83 -19.29
C ILE A 145 -5.39 34.45 -18.34
N GLY A 146 -5.86 35.14 -17.32
CA GLY A 146 -5.09 35.99 -16.44
C GLY A 146 -4.41 37.14 -17.19
N GLY A 147 -3.19 37.46 -16.75
CA GLY A 147 -2.30 38.44 -17.39
C GLY A 147 -1.45 37.87 -18.55
N ALA A 148 -1.73 36.65 -19.02
CA ALA A 148 -0.99 36.04 -20.14
C ALA A 148 -1.32 36.73 -21.48
N PRO A 149 -0.50 36.53 -22.54
CA PRO A 149 -0.85 36.94 -23.90
C PRO A 149 -2.18 36.33 -24.38
N GLU A 150 -2.82 36.96 -25.37
CA GLU A 150 -3.99 36.37 -26.05
C GLU A 150 -3.57 35.17 -26.89
N GLU A 151 -4.35 34.09 -26.80
CA GLU A 151 -4.23 32.90 -27.64
C GLU A 151 -5.34 32.88 -28.68
N GLU A 152 -4.99 32.55 -29.93
CA GLU A 152 -5.93 32.46 -31.04
C GLU A 152 -6.47 31.03 -31.20
N ILE A 153 -7.78 30.92 -31.36
CA ILE A 153 -8.52 29.69 -31.62
C ILE A 153 -9.17 29.84 -32.99
N LEU A 154 -8.60 29.16 -33.98
CA LEU A 154 -9.13 29.13 -35.34
C LEU A 154 -10.26 28.10 -35.43
N LEU A 155 -11.40 28.57 -35.93
CA LEU A 155 -12.63 27.80 -36.07
C LEU A 155 -13.06 27.81 -37.53
N ASP A 156 -13.24 26.64 -38.14
CA ASP A 156 -13.76 26.51 -39.50
C ASP A 156 -15.29 26.33 -39.50
N GLU A 157 -15.89 26.35 -40.68
CA GLU A 157 -17.34 26.26 -40.84
C GLU A 157 -17.94 24.88 -40.49
N GLU A 158 -17.09 23.85 -40.36
CA GLU A 158 -17.47 22.48 -40.01
C GLU A 158 -17.37 22.22 -38.50
N ASP A 159 -16.65 23.07 -37.75
CA ASP A 159 -16.61 23.00 -36.29
C ASP A 159 -18.01 23.12 -35.70
N THR A 160 -18.33 22.20 -34.80
CA THR A 160 -19.59 22.23 -34.05
C THR A 160 -19.47 23.09 -32.79
N LEU A 161 -20.59 23.47 -32.18
CA LEU A 161 -20.58 24.19 -30.91
C LEU A 161 -19.89 23.42 -29.77
N GLU A 162 -19.94 22.09 -29.78
CA GLU A 162 -19.11 21.28 -28.87
C GLU A 162 -17.62 21.36 -29.23
N MET A 163 -17.25 21.39 -30.51
CA MET A 163 -15.86 21.59 -30.92
C MET A 163 -15.33 22.96 -30.49
N VAL A 164 -16.15 24.02 -30.55
CA VAL A 164 -15.81 25.34 -30.00
C VAL A 164 -15.50 25.25 -28.50
N ALA A 165 -16.39 24.62 -27.72
CA ALA A 165 -16.16 24.40 -26.29
C ALA A 165 -14.90 23.54 -26.04
N SER A 166 -14.65 22.54 -26.87
CA SER A 166 -13.47 21.67 -26.78
C SER A 166 -12.18 22.42 -27.05
N LYS A 167 -12.15 23.27 -28.09
CA LYS A 167 -10.98 24.09 -28.42
C LYS A 167 -10.69 25.12 -27.33
N LEU A 168 -11.72 25.71 -26.71
CA LEU A 168 -11.56 26.55 -25.51
C LEU A 168 -10.90 25.79 -24.35
N ARG A 169 -11.35 24.57 -24.06
CA ARG A 169 -10.71 23.69 -23.04
C ARG A 169 -9.26 23.32 -23.39
N GLY A 170 -8.92 23.30 -24.68
CA GLY A 170 -7.58 23.00 -25.17
C GLY A 170 -6.56 24.11 -24.93
N VAL A 171 -6.98 25.33 -24.63
CA VAL A 171 -6.07 26.45 -24.37
C VAL A 171 -5.45 26.33 -22.99
N LYS A 172 -4.12 26.33 -22.94
CA LYS A 172 -3.35 26.29 -21.71
C LYS A 172 -2.20 27.31 -21.79
N THR A 173 -2.20 28.21 -20.81
CA THR A 173 -1.12 29.21 -20.64
C THR A 173 0.18 28.54 -20.18
N ALA A 174 1.31 29.23 -20.35
CA ALA A 174 2.63 28.72 -19.96
C ALA A 174 2.75 28.38 -18.46
N ASP A 175 2.04 29.11 -17.58
CA ASP A 175 1.96 28.84 -16.14
C ASP A 175 0.79 27.92 -15.75
N GLY A 176 0.22 27.26 -16.76
CA GLY A 176 -0.71 26.16 -16.60
C GLY A 176 -2.10 26.57 -16.13
N ARG A 177 -2.55 27.80 -16.35
CA ARG A 177 -3.98 28.17 -16.29
C ARG A 177 -4.70 27.76 -17.56
N SER A 178 -5.97 27.42 -17.44
CA SER A 178 -6.86 27.03 -18.52
C SER A 178 -8.31 27.44 -18.20
N VAL A 179 -9.24 27.11 -19.09
CA VAL A 179 -10.68 27.24 -18.82
C VAL A 179 -11.38 25.90 -18.93
N SER A 180 -12.39 25.71 -18.10
CA SER A 180 -13.45 24.75 -18.36
C SER A 180 -14.50 25.41 -19.25
N ALA A 181 -14.94 24.73 -20.31
CA ALA A 181 -15.99 25.23 -21.18
C ALA A 181 -16.96 24.10 -21.55
N ASN A 182 -18.25 24.41 -21.64
CA ASN A 182 -19.29 23.48 -22.10
C ASN A 182 -20.35 24.22 -22.90
N PHE A 183 -20.88 23.58 -23.94
CA PHE A 183 -22.12 24.01 -24.59
C PHE A 183 -23.28 23.15 -24.11
N ASP A 184 -24.27 23.76 -23.49
CA ASP A 184 -25.50 23.10 -23.08
C ASP A 184 -26.53 23.17 -24.21
N GLY A 185 -26.67 22.09 -24.97
CA GLY A 185 -27.64 22.01 -26.08
C GLY A 185 -29.11 21.93 -25.66
N ASN A 186 -29.42 21.76 -24.37
CA ASN A 186 -30.79 21.84 -23.89
C ASN A 186 -31.23 23.29 -23.71
N ASN A 187 -30.32 24.14 -23.21
CA ASN A 187 -30.58 25.55 -22.99
C ASN A 187 -30.05 26.46 -24.11
N GLY A 188 -29.21 25.92 -25.00
CA GLY A 188 -28.64 26.61 -26.16
C GLY A 188 -27.62 27.69 -25.79
N ARG A 189 -26.68 27.38 -24.88
CA ARG A 189 -25.74 28.38 -24.31
C ARG A 189 -24.38 27.79 -23.92
N PHE A 190 -23.35 28.63 -23.94
CA PHE A 190 -22.03 28.30 -23.39
C PHE A 190 -21.92 28.60 -21.90
N TYR A 191 -21.17 27.77 -21.18
CA TYR A 191 -20.70 28.01 -19.82
C TYR A 191 -19.18 27.92 -19.83
N ILE A 192 -18.51 28.94 -19.29
CA ILE A 192 -17.05 29.00 -19.27
C ILE A 192 -16.60 29.43 -17.88
N ALA A 193 -15.61 28.73 -17.33
CA ALA A 193 -15.05 29.03 -16.02
C ALA A 193 -13.53 28.95 -16.06
N SER A 194 -12.82 29.79 -15.31
CA SER A 194 -11.40 29.57 -15.09
C SER A 194 -11.19 28.29 -14.28
N ASP A 195 -10.11 27.56 -14.57
CA ASP A 195 -9.75 26.32 -13.87
C ASP A 195 -9.20 26.56 -12.47
N LYS A 196 -8.68 27.76 -12.22
CA LYS A 196 -8.18 28.24 -10.93
C LYS A 196 -9.06 29.36 -10.39
N THR A 197 -9.08 29.50 -9.07
CA THR A 197 -9.70 30.63 -8.38
C THR A 197 -8.76 31.84 -8.36
N GLY A 198 -9.26 32.96 -7.84
CA GLY A 198 -8.49 34.19 -7.67
C GLY A 198 -8.66 35.15 -8.84
N ALA A 199 -8.52 36.44 -8.54
CA ALA A 199 -8.65 37.52 -9.51
C ALA A 199 -7.61 37.43 -10.65
N SER A 200 -6.43 36.89 -10.35
CA SER A 200 -5.37 36.66 -11.36
C SER A 200 -5.67 35.56 -12.38
N SER A 201 -6.73 34.77 -12.19
CA SER A 201 -7.13 33.67 -13.07
C SER A 201 -8.27 34.06 -14.04
N ASP A 202 -8.67 35.33 -14.04
CA ASP A 202 -9.79 35.83 -14.84
C ASP A 202 -9.56 35.68 -16.35
N PHE A 203 -10.61 35.50 -17.16
CA PHE A 203 -10.46 35.30 -18.60
C PHE A 203 -11.26 36.31 -19.42
N THR A 204 -10.73 36.70 -20.57
CA THR A 204 -11.44 37.56 -21.52
C THR A 204 -11.53 36.90 -22.88
N LEU A 205 -12.68 37.04 -23.53
CA LEU A 205 -12.93 36.54 -24.88
C LEU A 205 -13.06 37.72 -25.85
N SER A 206 -12.35 37.64 -26.97
CA SER A 206 -12.37 38.64 -28.04
C SER A 206 -12.36 37.94 -29.41
N SER A 207 -12.63 38.69 -30.48
CA SER A 207 -12.69 38.16 -31.84
C SER A 207 -12.50 39.32 -32.82
N ASN A 208 -11.95 39.02 -34.00
CA ASN A 208 -11.95 39.99 -35.10
C ASN A 208 -13.35 40.16 -35.74
N ASN A 209 -14.25 39.20 -35.53
CA ASN A 209 -15.66 39.24 -35.92
C ASN A 209 -16.54 39.31 -34.66
N MET A 210 -17.03 40.49 -34.30
CA MET A 210 -17.89 40.64 -33.12
C MET A 210 -19.26 39.99 -33.28
N GLN A 211 -19.82 39.97 -34.49
CA GLN A 211 -21.09 39.28 -34.75
C GLN A 211 -20.99 37.79 -34.41
N PHE A 212 -19.82 37.18 -34.62
CA PHE A 212 -19.56 35.80 -34.21
C PHE A 212 -19.66 35.61 -32.69
N LEU A 213 -19.01 36.44 -31.87
CA LEU A 213 -19.13 36.35 -30.40
C LEU A 213 -20.54 36.64 -29.91
N ASP A 214 -21.22 37.60 -30.54
CA ASP A 214 -22.60 37.96 -30.23
C ASP A 214 -23.54 36.79 -30.51
N SER A 215 -23.39 36.13 -31.67
CA SER A 215 -24.17 34.96 -32.08
C SER A 215 -23.91 33.74 -31.19
N LEU A 216 -22.69 33.58 -30.68
CA LEU A 216 -22.38 32.56 -29.68
C LEU A 216 -22.86 32.94 -28.26
N GLY A 217 -23.35 34.17 -28.06
CA GLY A 217 -23.81 34.66 -26.77
C GLY A 217 -22.68 34.84 -25.75
N ILE A 218 -21.42 34.90 -26.18
CA ILE A 218 -20.24 34.96 -25.29
C ILE A 218 -19.55 36.32 -25.29
N SER A 219 -20.04 37.28 -26.07
CA SER A 219 -19.57 38.66 -25.99
C SER A 219 -19.99 39.33 -24.68
N PRO A 220 -19.27 40.40 -24.26
CA PRO A 220 -19.70 41.22 -23.12
C PRO A 220 -21.13 41.76 -23.24
N ALA A 221 -21.61 42.01 -24.46
CA ALA A 221 -22.93 42.57 -24.73
C ALA A 221 -24.06 41.53 -24.75
N LYS A 222 -23.75 40.25 -24.96
CA LYS A 222 -24.75 39.18 -25.14
C LYS A 222 -24.72 38.10 -24.05
N ARG A 223 -23.63 37.98 -23.30
CA ARG A 223 -23.55 37.05 -22.16
C ARG A 223 -24.58 37.42 -21.10
N THR A 224 -25.12 36.41 -20.43
CA THR A 224 -26.16 36.59 -19.40
C THR A 224 -25.58 36.87 -18.03
N LYS A 225 -24.45 36.22 -17.71
CA LYS A 225 -23.76 36.44 -16.45
C LYS A 225 -22.26 36.38 -16.66
N TYR A 226 -21.55 37.21 -15.92
CA TYR A 226 -20.11 37.10 -15.75
C TYR A 226 -19.74 37.52 -14.33
N ASP A 227 -19.24 36.57 -13.55
CA ASP A 227 -18.63 36.81 -12.26
C ASP A 227 -17.12 36.75 -12.45
N ALA A 228 -16.42 37.82 -12.08
CA ALA A 228 -14.96 37.80 -12.07
C ALA A 228 -14.47 36.96 -10.88
N GLY A 229 -13.34 36.29 -11.04
CA GLY A 229 -12.68 35.59 -9.96
C GLY A 229 -12.27 36.57 -8.87
N GLU A 230 -12.44 36.16 -7.62
CA GLU A 230 -12.04 36.93 -6.44
C GLU A 230 -10.95 36.17 -5.69
N ASP A 231 -10.04 36.90 -5.04
CA ASP A 231 -9.09 36.32 -4.10
C ASP A 231 -9.75 36.12 -2.73
N ALA A 232 -9.34 35.08 -2.01
CA ALA A 232 -9.69 34.90 -0.61
C ALA A 232 -8.98 35.98 0.23
N SER A 233 -9.64 36.44 1.28
CA SER A 233 -9.09 37.43 2.19
C SER A 233 -9.49 37.11 3.63
N ILE A 234 -8.49 37.04 4.50
CA ILE A 234 -8.67 36.86 5.95
C ILE A 234 -8.01 38.00 6.70
N ILE A 235 -8.52 38.30 7.88
CA ILE A 235 -7.88 39.15 8.88
C ILE A 235 -7.49 38.24 10.04
N LEU A 236 -6.20 38.05 10.28
CA LEU A 236 -5.66 37.25 11.38
C LEU A 236 -4.87 38.17 12.33
N ASP A 237 -5.32 38.27 13.58
CA ASP A 237 -4.79 39.18 14.60
C ASP A 237 -4.64 40.63 14.12
N GLY A 238 -5.63 41.10 13.34
CA GLY A 238 -5.67 42.45 12.79
C GLY A 238 -4.84 42.67 11.52
N VAL A 239 -4.12 41.65 11.03
CA VAL A 239 -3.36 41.71 9.77
C VAL A 239 -4.15 41.05 8.64
N THR A 240 -4.27 41.73 7.51
CA THR A 240 -4.94 41.20 6.32
C THR A 240 -4.01 40.32 5.50
N TYR A 241 -4.46 39.13 5.15
CA TYR A 241 -3.80 38.22 4.23
C TYR A 241 -4.72 37.92 3.05
N THR A 242 -4.16 37.90 1.84
CA THR A 242 -4.89 37.58 0.61
C THR A 242 -4.27 36.37 -0.08
N SER A 243 -5.10 35.55 -0.71
CA SER A 243 -4.66 34.37 -1.45
C SER A 243 -5.53 34.18 -2.68
N SER A 244 -4.93 33.79 -3.82
CA SER A 244 -5.70 33.38 -5.00
C SER A 244 -6.41 32.03 -4.80
N GLN A 245 -6.14 31.35 -3.69
CA GLN A 245 -6.75 30.10 -3.28
C GLN A 245 -7.45 30.26 -1.93
N ASN A 246 -8.28 29.29 -1.57
CA ASN A 246 -8.92 29.21 -0.26
C ASN A 246 -8.01 28.64 0.83
N THR A 247 -6.69 28.74 0.65
CA THR A 247 -5.68 28.24 1.58
C THR A 247 -4.64 29.31 1.86
N PHE A 248 -4.25 29.42 3.13
CA PHE A 248 -3.26 30.34 3.66
C PHE A 248 -2.23 29.58 4.49
N GLU A 249 -0.96 29.80 4.22
CA GLU A 249 0.14 29.25 5.03
C GLU A 249 0.73 30.36 5.89
N ILE A 250 0.45 30.33 7.20
CA ILE A 250 0.83 31.40 8.14
C ILE A 250 1.31 30.75 9.45
N ASN A 251 2.54 31.06 9.89
CA ASN A 251 3.11 30.58 11.15
C ASN A 251 2.98 29.05 11.37
N ASP A 252 3.34 28.26 10.35
CA ASP A 252 3.19 26.80 10.32
C ASP A 252 1.74 26.30 10.45
N LEU A 253 0.75 27.16 10.21
CA LEU A 253 -0.64 26.78 10.04
C LEU A 253 -1.00 26.80 8.56
N VAL A 254 -1.55 25.70 8.05
CA VAL A 254 -2.24 25.69 6.76
C VAL A 254 -3.73 25.85 7.05
N ILE A 255 -4.25 27.05 6.81
CA ILE A 255 -5.64 27.43 7.08
C ILE A 255 -6.40 27.32 5.77
N THR A 256 -7.41 26.45 5.72
CA THR A 256 -8.33 26.35 4.60
C THR A 256 -9.66 27.00 4.97
N THR A 257 -10.14 27.94 4.15
CA THR A 257 -11.37 28.72 4.38
C THR A 257 -12.50 28.25 3.47
N ASN A 258 -13.70 28.06 4.01
CA ASN A 258 -14.84 27.53 3.25
C ASN A 258 -16.02 28.51 3.15
N GLU A 259 -16.21 29.38 4.13
CA GLU A 259 -17.28 30.39 4.12
C GLU A 259 -16.82 31.70 4.78
N VAL A 260 -17.43 32.80 4.35
CA VAL A 260 -17.25 34.12 4.97
C VAL A 260 -17.85 34.10 6.37
N THR A 261 -17.14 34.67 7.34
CA THR A 261 -17.59 34.72 8.74
C THR A 261 -18.27 36.06 9.05
N SER A 262 -19.39 36.03 9.79
CA SER A 262 -20.08 37.25 10.23
C SER A 262 -19.30 38.06 11.28
N GLY A 263 -18.44 37.39 12.06
CA GLY A 263 -17.58 37.99 13.09
C GLY A 263 -16.25 37.26 13.21
N GLU A 264 -15.46 37.59 14.24
CA GLU A 264 -14.21 36.89 14.53
C GLU A 264 -14.48 35.46 15.01
N ILE A 265 -13.72 34.51 14.48
CA ILE A 265 -13.58 33.14 14.99
C ILE A 265 -12.22 33.00 15.66
N THR A 266 -12.10 32.01 16.54
CA THR A 266 -10.89 31.77 17.33
C THR A 266 -10.15 30.55 16.81
N LEU A 267 -8.83 30.66 16.67
CA LEU A 267 -7.91 29.55 16.44
C LEU A 267 -7.10 29.33 17.72
N ASN A 268 -7.25 28.18 18.36
CA ASN A 268 -6.50 27.84 19.59
C ASN A 268 -5.54 26.69 19.33
N THR A 269 -4.24 27.00 19.26
CA THR A 269 -3.16 26.04 19.06
C THR A 269 -2.59 25.59 20.39
N GLN A 270 -2.54 24.28 20.59
CA GLN A 270 -1.98 23.68 21.80
C GLN A 270 -1.24 22.37 21.49
N SER A 271 -0.49 21.88 22.47
CA SER A 271 0.11 20.54 22.40
C SER A 271 -1.00 19.48 22.36
N ASP A 272 -0.88 18.53 21.43
CA ASP A 272 -1.84 17.45 21.26
C ASP A 272 -1.45 16.24 22.12
N THR A 273 -1.89 16.27 23.38
CA THR A 273 -1.66 15.19 24.34
C THR A 273 -2.33 13.89 23.91
N THR A 274 -3.48 13.98 23.24
CA THR A 274 -4.20 12.81 22.72
C THR A 274 -3.44 12.18 21.55
N GLY A 275 -2.94 13.01 20.63
CA GLY A 275 -2.09 12.56 19.54
C GLY A 275 -0.82 11.86 20.02
N MET A 276 -0.15 12.42 21.05
CA MET A 276 1.02 11.78 21.66
C MET A 276 0.67 10.42 22.28
N TYR A 277 -0.42 10.34 23.06
CA TYR A 277 -0.91 9.09 23.65
C TYR A 277 -1.18 8.04 22.57
N ASN A 278 -1.86 8.42 21.49
CA ASN A 278 -2.20 7.52 20.39
C ASN A 278 -0.94 7.01 19.67
N ASN A 279 0.05 7.86 19.40
CA ASN A 279 1.31 7.41 18.80
C ASN A 279 2.06 6.42 19.69
N ILE A 280 2.08 6.64 21.01
CA ILE A 280 2.68 5.70 21.98
C ILE A 280 1.89 4.38 22.01
N LYS A 281 0.56 4.45 22.05
CA LYS A 281 -0.31 3.27 21.96
C LYS A 281 -0.06 2.46 20.69
N ASP A 282 0.05 3.12 19.53
CA ASP A 282 0.35 2.48 18.26
C ASP A 282 1.74 1.82 18.24
N LEU A 283 2.74 2.41 18.89
CA LEU A 283 4.06 1.79 19.08
C LEU A 283 3.93 0.45 19.82
N PHE A 284 3.20 0.39 20.93
CA PHE A 284 3.00 -0.86 21.69
C PHE A 284 2.18 -1.88 20.92
N LYS A 285 1.14 -1.43 20.20
CA LYS A 285 0.36 -2.31 19.33
C LYS A 285 1.26 -2.99 18.28
N LYS A 286 2.13 -2.23 17.61
CA LYS A 286 3.05 -2.76 16.60
C LYS A 286 4.15 -3.63 17.19
N TYR A 287 4.67 -3.27 18.37
CA TYR A 287 5.57 -4.13 19.12
C TYR A 287 4.91 -5.47 19.47
N ASN A 288 3.67 -5.43 20.01
CA ASN A 288 2.89 -6.61 20.40
C ASN A 288 2.62 -7.53 19.19
N GLU A 289 2.26 -6.97 18.03
CA GLU A 289 2.10 -7.73 16.78
C GLU A 289 3.35 -8.57 16.46
N VAL A 290 4.55 -7.98 16.59
CA VAL A 290 5.83 -8.65 16.34
C VAL A 290 6.10 -9.73 17.40
N VAL A 291 6.10 -9.39 18.68
CA VAL A 291 6.47 -10.35 19.73
C VAL A 291 5.46 -11.49 19.84
N ASN A 292 4.17 -11.23 19.60
CA ASN A 292 3.15 -12.28 19.62
C ASN A 292 3.36 -13.28 18.48
N LYS A 293 3.78 -12.80 17.29
CA LYS A 293 4.12 -13.68 16.18
C LYS A 293 5.36 -14.52 16.50
N LEU A 294 6.39 -13.91 17.09
CA LEU A 294 7.61 -14.63 17.49
C LEU A 294 7.29 -15.69 18.55
N ASP A 295 6.48 -15.36 19.57
CA ASP A 295 6.00 -16.29 20.60
C ASP A 295 5.23 -17.45 19.99
N GLN A 296 4.28 -17.16 19.09
CA GLN A 296 3.49 -18.19 18.40
C GLN A 296 4.39 -19.20 17.67
N MET A 297 5.39 -18.72 16.94
CA MET A 297 6.27 -19.57 16.14
C MET A 297 7.27 -20.33 17.03
N TYR A 298 7.81 -19.69 18.06
CA TYR A 298 8.76 -20.30 18.99
C TYR A 298 8.09 -21.39 19.85
N ALA A 299 6.89 -21.11 20.38
CA ALA A 299 6.11 -22.00 21.24
C ALA A 299 5.16 -22.94 20.48
N ALA A 300 5.29 -23.03 19.16
CA ALA A 300 4.43 -23.86 18.32
C ALA A 300 4.35 -25.33 18.79
N GLU A 301 3.21 -25.96 18.54
CA GLU A 301 3.00 -27.39 18.80
C GLU A 301 3.92 -28.23 17.91
N ASP A 302 4.24 -29.45 18.36
CA ASP A 302 5.03 -30.36 17.56
C ASP A 302 4.26 -30.81 16.30
N GLY A 303 4.80 -30.45 15.14
CA GLY A 303 4.27 -30.80 13.83
C GLY A 303 4.80 -32.12 13.27
N SER A 304 5.65 -32.85 14.01
CA SER A 304 6.32 -34.08 13.54
C SER A 304 5.36 -35.16 13.01
N LYS A 305 4.11 -35.19 13.50
CA LYS A 305 3.04 -36.10 13.05
C LYS A 305 2.46 -35.78 11.66
N TYR A 306 2.70 -34.58 11.14
CA TYR A 306 2.19 -34.15 9.85
C TYR A 306 3.25 -34.38 8.76
N LYS A 307 3.01 -35.37 7.88
CA LYS A 307 3.81 -35.59 6.67
C LYS A 307 3.46 -34.55 5.61
N MET A 308 4.38 -34.25 4.68
CA MET A 308 3.98 -33.49 3.49
C MET A 308 2.99 -34.30 2.66
N LEU A 309 1.95 -33.62 2.19
CA LEU A 309 0.94 -34.24 1.34
C LEU A 309 1.53 -34.47 -0.06
N THR A 310 1.33 -35.69 -0.57
CA THR A 310 1.51 -36.03 -1.98
C THR A 310 0.37 -35.44 -2.82
N GLU A 311 0.51 -35.43 -4.15
CA GLU A 311 -0.57 -34.95 -5.02
C GLU A 311 -1.83 -35.84 -4.92
N ASP A 312 -1.67 -37.13 -4.65
CA ASP A 312 -2.81 -38.03 -4.43
C ASP A 312 -3.44 -37.82 -3.04
N ASP A 313 -2.64 -37.58 -2.00
CA ASP A 313 -3.18 -37.17 -0.69
C ASP A 313 -4.01 -35.88 -0.83
N LYS A 314 -3.53 -34.89 -1.60
CA LYS A 314 -4.24 -33.63 -1.83
C LYS A 314 -5.55 -33.80 -2.60
N LYS A 315 -5.59 -34.66 -3.63
CA LYS A 315 -6.83 -34.95 -4.39
C LYS A 315 -7.88 -35.67 -3.54
N ALA A 316 -7.45 -36.39 -2.51
CA ALA A 316 -8.32 -37.09 -1.58
C ALA A 316 -8.84 -36.20 -0.44
N MET A 317 -8.38 -34.96 -0.34
CA MET A 317 -8.73 -33.99 0.71
C MET A 317 -9.43 -32.77 0.09
N SER A 318 -10.25 -32.07 0.87
CA SER A 318 -10.75 -30.75 0.48
C SER A 318 -9.64 -29.69 0.53
N GLU A 319 -9.81 -28.58 -0.20
CA GLU A 319 -8.85 -27.48 -0.21
C GLU A 319 -8.59 -26.91 1.20
N ASN A 320 -9.64 -26.84 2.03
CA ASN A 320 -9.52 -26.38 3.42
C ASN A 320 -8.72 -27.36 4.28
N GLU A 321 -8.97 -28.67 4.16
CA GLU A 321 -8.21 -29.69 4.89
C GLU A 321 -6.73 -29.71 4.46
N VAL A 322 -6.46 -29.57 3.15
CA VAL A 322 -5.08 -29.43 2.64
C VAL A 322 -4.41 -28.21 3.26
N LYS A 323 -5.09 -27.06 3.26
CA LYS A 323 -4.56 -25.81 3.83
C LYS A 323 -4.27 -25.95 5.32
N GLU A 324 -5.22 -26.43 6.11
CA GLU A 324 -5.04 -26.63 7.56
C GLU A 324 -3.89 -27.60 7.86
N TRP A 325 -3.74 -28.65 7.06
CA TRP A 325 -2.65 -29.60 7.20
C TRP A 325 -1.28 -28.98 6.88
N GLU A 326 -1.18 -28.22 5.79
CA GLU A 326 0.05 -27.52 5.44
C GLU A 326 0.40 -26.42 6.45
N ASP A 327 -0.61 -25.74 7.00
CA ASP A 327 -0.42 -24.68 8.00
C ASP A 327 0.08 -25.27 9.33
N LYS A 328 -0.44 -26.42 9.77
CA LYS A 328 0.10 -27.17 10.93
C LYS A 328 1.58 -27.51 10.77
N ILE A 329 2.01 -27.86 9.56
CA ILE A 329 3.43 -28.10 9.26
C ILE A 329 4.20 -26.78 9.35
N LYS A 330 3.77 -25.73 8.64
CA LYS A 330 4.46 -24.43 8.56
C LYS A 330 4.61 -23.77 9.92
N ASP A 331 3.57 -23.77 10.74
CA ASP A 331 3.57 -23.18 12.08
C ASP A 331 4.61 -23.83 13.01
N SER A 332 4.88 -25.13 12.83
CA SER A 332 5.86 -25.86 13.64
C SER A 332 7.32 -25.71 13.15
N MET A 333 7.55 -25.12 11.97
CA MET A 333 8.88 -25.14 11.32
C MET A 333 9.96 -24.38 12.08
N LEU A 334 9.55 -23.38 12.87
CA LEU A 334 10.45 -22.54 13.68
C LEU A 334 10.28 -22.79 15.18
N ARG A 335 9.65 -23.90 15.55
CA ARG A 335 9.52 -24.30 16.95
C ARG A 335 10.89 -24.38 17.60
N ARG A 336 11.07 -23.66 18.71
CA ARG A 336 12.34 -23.56 19.45
C ARG A 336 13.52 -23.07 18.61
N ASP A 337 13.26 -22.28 17.57
CA ASP A 337 14.33 -21.71 16.76
C ASP A 337 15.13 -20.67 17.58
N ILE A 338 16.46 -20.79 17.56
CA ILE A 338 17.37 -19.97 18.36
C ILE A 338 17.33 -18.50 17.96
N THR A 339 17.13 -18.20 16.67
CA THR A 339 17.06 -16.82 16.18
C THR A 339 15.81 -16.13 16.71
N LEU A 340 14.68 -16.84 16.77
CA LEU A 340 13.45 -16.31 17.40
C LEU A 340 13.68 -16.02 18.88
N GLN A 341 14.31 -16.96 19.61
CA GLN A 341 14.60 -16.79 21.03
C GLN A 341 15.51 -15.59 21.31
N LEU A 342 16.58 -15.44 20.53
CA LEU A 342 17.51 -14.31 20.65
C LEU A 342 16.81 -12.98 20.35
N THR A 343 15.96 -12.95 19.33
CA THR A 343 15.18 -11.75 18.98
C THR A 343 14.22 -11.36 20.09
N LEU A 344 13.46 -12.33 20.64
CA LEU A 344 12.58 -12.11 21.78
C LEU A 344 13.36 -11.61 23.01
N SER A 345 14.52 -12.22 23.29
CA SER A 345 15.35 -11.85 24.45
C SER A 345 15.90 -10.43 24.33
N GLU A 346 16.33 -10.02 23.14
CA GLU A 346 16.82 -8.65 22.89
C GLU A 346 15.68 -7.63 23.07
N LEU A 347 14.54 -7.85 22.41
CA LEU A 347 13.39 -6.95 22.47
C LEU A 347 12.88 -6.81 23.91
N THR A 348 12.65 -7.92 24.59
CA THR A 348 12.17 -7.91 25.98
C THR A 348 13.18 -7.29 26.93
N GLY A 349 14.48 -7.57 26.72
CA GLY A 349 15.58 -6.95 27.45
C GLY A 349 15.53 -5.44 27.37
N ILE A 350 15.35 -4.88 26.18
CA ILE A 350 15.24 -3.43 25.95
C ILE A 350 14.00 -2.84 26.64
N MET A 351 12.86 -3.51 26.55
CA MET A 351 11.62 -3.02 27.19
C MET A 351 11.71 -2.99 28.72
N MET A 352 12.54 -3.83 29.33
CA MET A 352 12.77 -3.84 30.79
C MET A 352 13.82 -2.80 31.25
N GLN A 353 14.47 -2.09 30.33
CA GLN A 353 15.52 -1.14 30.70
C GLN A 353 14.96 0.08 31.45
N ARG A 354 15.82 0.63 32.31
CA ARG A 354 15.64 1.98 32.84
C ARG A 354 16.26 2.97 31.86
N ILE A 355 15.52 4.03 31.57
CA ILE A 355 15.93 5.10 30.65
C ILE A 355 16.04 6.39 31.44
N LYS A 356 17.20 7.03 31.35
CA LYS A 356 17.43 8.36 31.90
C LYS A 356 16.71 9.41 31.07
N VAL A 357 15.97 10.29 31.73
CA VAL A 357 15.28 11.43 31.12
C VAL A 357 15.39 12.67 32.00
N GLN A 358 15.36 13.83 31.37
CA GLN A 358 15.28 15.11 32.07
C GLN A 358 13.82 15.41 32.40
N THR A 359 13.46 15.31 33.68
CA THR A 359 12.13 15.72 34.17
C THR A 359 12.16 17.16 34.67
N LYS A 360 10.97 17.72 34.90
CA LYS A 360 10.82 19.03 35.59
C LYS A 360 11.47 19.07 36.99
N GLU A 361 11.65 17.92 37.62
CA GLU A 361 12.27 17.79 38.95
C GLU A 361 13.76 17.42 38.90
N GLY A 362 14.35 17.32 37.70
CA GLY A 362 15.73 16.88 37.48
C GLY A 362 15.84 15.59 36.67
N GLU A 363 17.07 15.10 36.48
CA GLU A 363 17.32 13.81 35.82
C GLU A 363 16.74 12.66 36.65
N LYS A 364 15.96 11.78 36.02
CA LYS A 364 15.43 10.56 36.64
C LYS A 364 15.61 9.36 35.72
N GLU A 365 15.80 8.19 36.32
CA GLU A 365 15.69 6.91 35.63
C GLU A 365 14.26 6.41 35.69
N LEU A 366 13.61 6.31 34.53
CA LEU A 366 12.25 5.81 34.40
C LEU A 366 12.21 4.43 33.75
N HIS A 367 11.11 3.70 33.92
CA HIS A 367 10.81 2.45 33.21
C HIS A 367 9.31 2.36 32.91
N LEU A 368 8.91 1.43 32.04
CA LEU A 368 7.55 1.34 31.48
C LEU A 368 6.42 1.29 32.53
N SER A 369 6.62 0.57 33.64
CA SER A 369 5.58 0.44 34.67
C SER A 369 5.18 1.78 35.31
N GLN A 370 6.08 2.77 35.33
CA GLN A 370 5.77 4.12 35.85
C GLN A 370 4.80 4.90 34.94
N PHE A 371 4.67 4.47 33.70
CA PHE A 371 3.66 4.96 32.76
C PHE A 371 2.40 4.08 32.77
N GLY A 372 2.31 3.08 33.65
CA GLY A 372 1.22 2.10 33.64
C GLY A 372 1.29 1.17 32.43
N ILE A 373 2.49 0.94 31.89
CA ILE A 373 2.69 0.05 30.73
C ILE A 373 3.37 -1.22 31.22
N ASN A 374 2.62 -2.31 31.25
CA ASN A 374 2.99 -3.54 31.94
C ASN A 374 2.73 -4.78 31.09
N THR A 375 3.51 -5.83 31.31
CA THR A 375 3.14 -7.17 30.84
C THR A 375 2.04 -7.75 31.73
N MET A 376 1.25 -8.67 31.18
CA MET A 376 0.13 -9.28 31.91
C MET A 376 0.61 -10.26 32.99
N ASP A 377 -0.16 -10.40 34.07
CA ASP A 377 0.04 -11.48 35.05
C ASP A 377 0.02 -12.84 34.34
N SER A 378 1.01 -13.69 34.63
CA SER A 378 1.16 -15.02 34.03
C SER A 378 -0.11 -15.90 34.03
N ARG A 379 -1.05 -15.66 34.95
CA ARG A 379 -2.34 -16.38 35.04
C ARG A 379 -3.41 -15.85 34.09
N LEU A 380 -3.22 -14.64 33.56
CA LEU A 380 -4.16 -13.91 32.70
C LEU A 380 -3.63 -13.73 31.27
N VAL A 381 -2.34 -14.01 31.03
CA VAL A 381 -1.70 -13.99 29.69
C VAL A 381 -2.47 -14.89 28.73
N LYS A 382 -2.86 -14.35 27.58
CA LYS A 382 -3.43 -15.14 26.48
C LYS A 382 -2.34 -15.90 25.75
N LYS A 383 -2.72 -16.97 25.06
CA LYS A 383 -1.79 -17.80 24.27
C LYS A 383 -1.03 -16.91 23.27
N ASN A 384 0.30 -17.03 23.28
CA ASN A 384 1.25 -16.26 22.45
C ASN A 384 1.35 -14.76 22.76
N GLU A 385 0.92 -14.30 23.93
CA GLU A 385 1.02 -12.89 24.35
C GLU A 385 1.94 -12.73 25.57
N TRP A 386 2.90 -13.63 25.77
CA TRP A 386 3.74 -13.67 26.98
C TRP A 386 4.61 -12.43 27.14
N HIS A 387 4.99 -11.81 26.02
CA HIS A 387 5.85 -10.64 25.99
C HIS A 387 5.11 -9.36 25.56
N ALA A 388 3.76 -9.42 25.47
CA ALA A 388 2.94 -8.27 25.12
C ALA A 388 2.85 -7.27 26.28
N TYR A 389 2.86 -5.99 25.94
CA TYR A 389 2.66 -4.89 26.88
C TYR A 389 1.27 -4.28 26.72
N HIS A 390 0.65 -3.94 27.84
CA HIS A 390 -0.68 -3.36 27.94
C HIS A 390 -0.59 -1.99 28.60
N ILE A 391 -1.43 -1.05 28.17
CA ILE A 391 -1.48 0.30 28.73
C ILE A 391 -2.67 0.37 29.70
N ASP A 392 -2.39 0.63 30.97
CA ASP A 392 -3.42 0.78 31.99
C ASP A 392 -4.40 1.91 31.61
N GLY A 393 -5.70 1.63 31.77
CA GLY A 393 -6.77 2.55 31.40
C GLY A 393 -6.94 2.77 29.89
N ASP A 394 -6.47 1.85 29.04
CA ASP A 394 -6.85 1.79 27.64
C ASP A 394 -8.29 1.27 27.48
N GLU A 395 -9.16 2.09 26.89
CA GLU A 395 -10.60 1.80 26.74
C GLU A 395 -10.87 0.64 25.75
N GLU A 396 -9.91 0.32 24.87
CA GLU A 396 -10.02 -0.79 23.92
C GLU A 396 -9.60 -2.14 24.54
N GLU A 397 -9.05 -2.15 25.75
CA GLU A 397 -8.55 -3.36 26.41
C GLU A 397 -9.33 -3.69 27.68
N ASP A 398 -10.27 -4.63 27.59
CA ASP A 398 -11.19 -5.00 28.68
C ASP A 398 -10.51 -5.34 30.02
N ILE A 399 -9.30 -5.88 29.97
CA ILE A 399 -8.54 -6.37 31.13
C ILE A 399 -7.82 -5.25 31.91
N VAL A 400 -7.58 -4.10 31.28
CA VAL A 400 -6.87 -2.96 31.89
C VAL A 400 -7.66 -1.65 31.84
N LYS A 401 -8.83 -1.60 31.16
CA LYS A 401 -9.62 -0.37 31.00
C LYS A 401 -10.08 0.29 32.31
N THR A 402 -10.20 -0.47 33.39
CA THR A 402 -10.58 0.05 34.71
C THR A 402 -9.38 0.53 35.54
N ASN A 403 -8.15 0.25 35.09
CA ASN A 403 -6.94 0.68 35.76
C ASN A 403 -6.71 2.17 35.52
N GLU A 404 -5.94 2.80 36.40
CA GLU A 404 -5.60 4.20 36.27
C GLU A 404 -4.66 4.44 35.07
N ASN A 405 -5.03 5.34 34.17
CA ASN A 405 -4.21 5.67 33.01
C ASN A 405 -3.04 6.60 33.38
N LEU A 406 -1.96 6.00 33.88
CA LEU A 406 -0.74 6.70 34.28
C LEU A 406 -0.03 7.36 33.09
N LEU A 407 -0.11 6.78 31.88
CA LEU A 407 0.45 7.37 30.68
C LEU A 407 -0.19 8.73 30.36
N LYS A 408 -1.53 8.82 30.36
CA LYS A 408 -2.24 10.10 30.17
C LYS A 408 -1.84 11.13 31.25
N LYS A 409 -1.68 10.70 32.52
CA LYS A 409 -1.22 11.58 33.60
C LYS A 409 0.20 12.09 33.38
N MET A 410 1.12 11.24 32.93
CA MET A 410 2.51 11.62 32.63
C MET A 410 2.58 12.58 31.44
N ILE A 411 1.82 12.31 30.37
CA ILE A 411 1.72 13.22 29.20
C ILE A 411 1.18 14.60 29.62
N ALA A 412 0.17 14.65 30.49
CA ALA A 412 -0.40 15.91 30.94
C ALA A 412 0.54 16.70 31.87
N SER A 413 1.30 16.01 32.72
CA SER A 413 2.17 16.63 33.73
C SER A 413 3.56 16.99 33.20
N ASP A 414 4.19 16.11 32.42
CA ASP A 414 5.52 16.29 31.85
C ASP A 414 5.62 15.65 30.44
N PRO A 415 5.03 16.31 29.41
CA PRO A 415 5.01 15.80 28.05
C PRO A 415 6.42 15.68 27.44
N ASP A 416 7.36 16.53 27.83
CA ASP A 416 8.73 16.51 27.31
C ASP A 416 9.52 15.31 27.83
N ALA A 417 9.47 15.05 29.15
CA ALA A 417 10.10 13.85 29.72
C ALA A 417 9.47 12.57 29.19
N THR A 418 8.14 12.57 29.01
CA THR A 418 7.42 11.44 28.41
C THR A 418 7.88 11.18 26.98
N ALA A 419 7.94 12.24 26.15
CA ALA A 419 8.44 12.15 24.78
C ALA A 419 9.89 11.64 24.73
N GLU A 420 10.76 12.16 25.60
CA GLU A 420 12.16 11.73 25.68
C GLU A 420 12.29 10.25 26.02
N PHE A 421 11.51 9.76 27.00
CA PHE A 421 11.52 8.36 27.39
C PHE A 421 11.18 7.44 26.21
N PHE A 422 10.04 7.67 25.55
CA PHE A 422 9.59 6.80 24.45
C PHE A 422 10.44 6.94 23.19
N ARG A 423 11.00 8.13 22.94
CA ARG A 423 11.99 8.33 21.87
C ARG A 423 13.22 7.46 22.12
N ASN A 424 13.80 7.54 23.31
CA ASN A 424 14.99 6.78 23.67
C ASN A 424 14.72 5.26 23.69
N LEU A 425 13.53 4.83 24.14
CA LEU A 425 13.09 3.44 24.04
C LEU A 425 13.04 2.97 22.58
N SER A 426 12.46 3.80 21.70
CA SER A 426 12.35 3.48 20.27
C SER A 426 13.71 3.43 19.58
N ILE A 427 14.66 4.30 19.98
CA ILE A 427 16.05 4.25 19.54
C ILE A 427 16.70 2.93 19.97
N ASN A 428 16.59 2.56 21.24
CA ASN A 428 17.17 1.31 21.76
C ASN A 428 16.60 0.08 21.03
N LEU A 429 15.28 0.04 20.80
CA LEU A 429 14.63 -1.02 20.02
C LEU A 429 15.15 -1.07 18.57
N ALA A 430 15.28 0.09 17.93
CA ALA A 430 15.79 0.17 16.55
C ALA A 430 17.24 -0.32 16.48
N ASP A 431 18.08 0.09 17.44
CA ASP A 431 19.48 -0.31 17.50
C ASP A 431 19.64 -1.81 17.78
N GLY A 432 18.82 -2.39 18.67
CA GLY A 432 18.80 -3.83 18.94
C GLY A 432 18.43 -4.64 17.70
N LEU A 433 17.35 -4.25 17.01
CA LEU A 433 16.94 -4.87 15.75
C LEU A 433 17.97 -4.68 14.64
N TYR A 434 18.58 -3.50 14.53
CA TYR A 434 19.62 -3.23 13.56
C TYR A 434 20.82 -4.17 13.74
N LYS A 435 21.26 -4.40 14.98
CA LYS A 435 22.33 -5.35 15.30
C LYS A 435 21.95 -6.78 14.91
N LEU A 436 20.74 -7.22 15.24
CA LEU A 436 20.25 -8.57 14.91
C LEU A 436 20.12 -8.80 13.40
N MET A 437 19.76 -7.75 12.65
CA MET A 437 19.59 -7.81 11.19
C MET A 437 20.83 -7.34 10.41
N GLY A 438 21.98 -7.22 11.07
CA GLY A 438 23.24 -6.89 10.43
C GLY A 438 23.66 -7.97 9.42
N SER A 439 24.34 -7.58 8.33
CA SER A 439 24.83 -8.56 7.36
C SER A 439 25.94 -9.41 7.95
N THR A 440 25.91 -10.70 7.64
CA THR A 440 26.97 -11.66 7.95
C THR A 440 27.38 -12.43 6.69
N ASP A 441 28.30 -13.38 6.82
CA ASP A 441 28.61 -14.34 5.74
C ASP A 441 27.38 -15.18 5.34
N TYR A 442 26.43 -15.37 6.26
CA TYR A 442 25.25 -16.22 6.09
C TYR A 442 23.93 -15.45 5.90
N SER A 443 23.91 -14.15 6.21
CA SER A 443 22.72 -13.29 6.12
C SER A 443 22.98 -11.97 5.36
N SER A 444 21.99 -11.52 4.61
CA SER A 444 21.94 -10.19 4.00
C SER A 444 21.62 -9.12 5.06
N SER A 445 21.96 -7.85 4.79
CA SER A 445 21.54 -6.74 5.64
C SER A 445 20.00 -6.68 5.72
N TYR A 446 19.46 -6.22 6.85
CA TYR A 446 18.02 -6.13 7.09
C TYR A 446 17.31 -7.50 7.04
N THR A 447 18.04 -8.56 7.35
CA THR A 447 17.52 -9.94 7.35
C THR A 447 17.83 -10.62 8.68
N LEU A 448 16.78 -11.02 9.38
CA LEU A 448 16.86 -11.63 10.72
C LEU A 448 17.40 -13.08 10.68
N TYR A 449 17.28 -13.75 9.54
CA TYR A 449 17.64 -15.15 9.36
C TYR A 449 18.74 -15.33 8.31
N GLU A 450 19.33 -16.52 8.25
CA GLU A 450 20.46 -16.85 7.37
C GLU A 450 20.00 -17.10 5.91
N ASP A 451 19.49 -16.08 5.23
CA ASP A 451 18.95 -16.17 3.87
C ASP A 451 19.98 -16.66 2.83
N LYS A 452 21.25 -16.24 2.93
CA LYS A 452 22.33 -16.70 2.04
C LYS A 452 22.61 -18.18 2.25
N LEU A 453 22.65 -18.63 3.51
CA LEU A 453 22.84 -20.05 3.82
C LEU A 453 21.65 -20.88 3.31
N MET A 454 20.43 -20.42 3.54
CA MET A 454 19.23 -21.10 3.04
C MET A 454 19.21 -21.18 1.52
N ALA A 455 19.66 -20.14 0.80
CA ALA A 455 19.79 -20.19 -0.64
C ALA A 455 20.82 -21.24 -1.11
N SER A 456 21.97 -21.32 -0.43
CA SER A 456 22.99 -22.34 -0.68
C SER A 456 22.48 -23.76 -0.42
N GLN A 457 21.76 -23.97 0.68
CA GLN A 457 21.14 -25.25 1.03
C GLN A 457 20.09 -25.67 -0.01
N TYR A 458 19.27 -24.74 -0.50
CA TYR A 458 18.32 -25.00 -1.59
C TYR A 458 19.03 -25.47 -2.86
N SER A 459 20.11 -24.77 -3.27
CA SER A 459 20.94 -25.16 -4.42
C SER A 459 21.55 -26.54 -4.24
N SER A 460 22.02 -26.88 -3.03
CA SER A 460 22.52 -28.22 -2.70
C SER A 460 21.46 -29.31 -2.87
N TYR A 461 20.22 -29.05 -2.46
CA TYR A 461 19.11 -29.98 -2.71
C TYR A 461 18.84 -30.16 -4.20
N SER A 462 18.80 -29.08 -4.98
CA SER A 462 18.63 -29.14 -6.44
C SER A 462 19.68 -30.04 -7.09
N SER A 463 20.96 -29.90 -6.72
CA SER A 463 22.04 -30.76 -7.23
C SER A 463 21.87 -32.22 -6.82
N LYS A 464 21.52 -32.49 -5.56
CA LYS A 464 21.28 -33.87 -5.07
C LYS A 464 20.10 -34.53 -5.77
N ILE A 465 19.02 -33.79 -6.01
CA ILE A 465 17.84 -34.26 -6.76
C ILE A 465 18.25 -34.58 -8.19
N TYR A 466 19.00 -33.69 -8.85
CA TYR A 466 19.50 -33.92 -10.21
C TYR A 466 20.31 -35.22 -10.31
N GLU A 467 21.30 -35.43 -9.44
CA GLU A 467 22.12 -36.64 -9.45
C GLU A 467 21.31 -37.91 -9.12
N ALA A 468 20.35 -37.82 -8.18
CA ALA A 468 19.47 -38.94 -7.87
C ALA A 468 18.55 -39.31 -9.05
N THR A 469 17.98 -38.32 -9.74
CA THR A 469 17.14 -38.51 -10.92
C THR A 469 17.93 -39.06 -12.10
N LYS A 470 19.17 -38.58 -12.30
CA LYS A 470 20.09 -39.12 -13.31
C LYS A 470 20.37 -40.60 -13.07
N LEU A 471 20.62 -40.98 -11.83
CA LEU A 471 20.84 -42.39 -11.45
C LEU A 471 19.58 -43.24 -11.63
N LEU A 472 18.40 -42.72 -11.24
CA LEU A 472 17.11 -43.38 -11.45
C LEU A 472 16.89 -43.68 -12.94
N ASN A 473 17.04 -42.67 -13.80
CA ASN A 473 16.88 -42.80 -15.25
C ASN A 473 17.86 -43.82 -15.85
N ALA A 474 19.14 -43.79 -15.40
CA ALA A 474 20.14 -44.76 -15.84
C ALA A 474 19.78 -46.21 -15.45
N LYS A 475 19.17 -46.41 -14.28
CA LYS A 475 18.69 -47.73 -13.84
C LYS A 475 17.44 -48.17 -14.61
N GLN A 476 16.49 -47.28 -14.83
CA GLN A 476 15.33 -47.55 -15.70
C GLN A 476 15.79 -47.98 -17.09
N ASP A 477 16.67 -47.21 -17.73
CA ASP A 477 17.22 -47.54 -19.05
C ASP A 477 17.96 -48.89 -19.08
N ASN A 478 18.69 -49.24 -18.01
CA ASN A 478 19.33 -50.55 -17.90
C ASN A 478 18.31 -51.70 -17.86
N TYR A 479 17.25 -51.55 -17.06
CA TYR A 479 16.21 -52.56 -16.97
C TYR A 479 15.39 -52.68 -18.26
N TYR A 480 15.00 -51.56 -18.90
CA TYR A 480 14.37 -51.58 -20.22
C TYR A 480 15.23 -52.33 -21.25
N LYS A 481 16.55 -52.09 -21.29
CA LYS A 481 17.47 -52.82 -22.19
C LYS A 481 17.50 -54.32 -21.90
N LYS A 482 17.40 -54.74 -20.64
CA LYS A 482 17.36 -56.16 -20.26
C LYS A 482 16.04 -56.81 -20.67
N PHE A 483 14.91 -56.16 -20.40
CA PHE A 483 13.59 -56.64 -20.82
C PHE A 483 13.48 -56.71 -22.34
N ALA A 484 13.93 -55.69 -23.08
CA ALA A 484 13.93 -55.73 -24.54
C ALA A 484 14.76 -56.89 -25.12
N ARG A 485 15.91 -57.22 -24.51
CA ARG A 485 16.72 -58.40 -24.90
C ARG A 485 15.98 -59.71 -24.62
N MET A 486 15.30 -59.80 -23.48
CA MET A 486 14.50 -60.96 -23.10
C MET A 486 13.31 -61.16 -24.05
N GLU A 487 12.56 -60.10 -24.36
CA GLU A 487 11.46 -60.13 -25.34
C GLU A 487 11.96 -60.60 -26.71
N LYS A 488 13.12 -60.11 -27.16
CA LYS A 488 13.74 -60.55 -28.43
C LYS A 488 14.10 -62.04 -28.39
N ALA A 489 14.69 -62.52 -27.30
CA ALA A 489 15.04 -63.92 -27.14
C ALA A 489 13.79 -64.82 -27.11
N MET A 490 12.72 -64.39 -26.45
CA MET A 490 11.46 -65.14 -26.43
C MET A 490 10.72 -65.12 -27.76
N ALA A 491 10.74 -64.02 -28.49
CA ALA A 491 10.22 -63.98 -29.86
C ALA A 491 10.95 -65.01 -30.75
N GLN A 492 12.28 -65.12 -30.60
CA GLN A 492 13.08 -66.13 -31.31
C GLN A 492 12.73 -67.55 -30.86
N LEU A 493 12.61 -67.81 -29.55
CA LEU A 493 12.21 -69.12 -29.01
C LEU A 493 10.82 -69.54 -29.50
N ASN A 494 9.83 -68.64 -29.44
CA ASN A 494 8.47 -68.89 -29.94
C ASN A 494 8.49 -69.18 -31.45
N SER A 495 9.30 -68.44 -32.23
CA SER A 495 9.49 -68.73 -33.65
C SER A 495 10.10 -70.11 -33.90
N THR A 496 11.12 -70.51 -33.13
CA THR A 496 11.76 -71.82 -33.26
C THR A 496 10.83 -72.95 -32.81
N GLN A 497 10.05 -72.75 -31.75
CA GLN A 497 9.06 -73.73 -31.28
C GLN A 497 7.94 -73.91 -32.29
N ASN A 498 7.45 -72.83 -32.91
CA ASN A 498 6.46 -72.90 -33.99
C ASN A 498 7.00 -73.62 -35.23
N GLN A 499 8.27 -73.38 -35.60
CA GLN A 499 8.94 -74.11 -36.68
C GLN A 499 9.03 -75.62 -36.36
N LEU A 500 9.47 -75.99 -35.16
CA LEU A 500 9.52 -77.38 -34.70
C LEU A 500 8.13 -78.05 -34.67
N ALA A 501 7.11 -77.36 -34.14
CA ALA A 501 5.74 -77.87 -34.13
C ALA A 501 5.19 -78.08 -35.54
N GLY A 502 5.54 -77.22 -36.50
CA GLY A 502 5.21 -77.41 -37.92
C GLY A 502 5.83 -78.68 -38.54
N TYR A 503 7.03 -79.06 -38.11
CA TYR A 503 7.67 -80.33 -38.51
C TYR A 503 6.99 -81.57 -37.91
N PHE A 504 6.33 -81.46 -36.75
CA PHE A 504 5.63 -82.58 -36.12
C PHE A 504 4.15 -82.73 -36.54
N ASN A 505 3.52 -81.64 -37.00
CA ASN A 505 2.13 -81.65 -37.49
C ASN A 505 2.00 -81.95 -38.99
N THR A 506 3.10 -82.17 -39.70
CA THR A 506 3.12 -82.67 -41.09
C THR A 506 3.32 -84.19 -41.10
N LYS A 507 2.28 -84.92 -40.69
CA LYS A 507 2.09 -86.35 -41.02
C LYS A 507 0.62 -86.66 -41.26
#